data_AF-A0AAW1DAS0-F1
#
_entry.id   AF-A0AAW1DAS0-F1
#
_cell.length_a   1.000
_cell.length_b   1.000
_cell.length_c   1.000
_cell.angle_alpha   90.00
_cell.angle_beta   90.00
_cell.angle_gamma   90.00
#
_symmetry.space_group_name_H-M   'P 1'
#
loop_
_entity.id
_entity.type
_entity.pdbx_description
1 polymer ?
#
loop_
_entity_poly.entity_id
_entity_poly.type
_entity_poly.pdbx_seq_one_letter_code
_entity_poly.pdbx_strand_id
1 'polypeptide(L)'
;MFGGINTIFQNHQIFKNAVNFTENFLSIRFASKKAGGSTRNKGGRRRPKHRAIHYQDGEFVQKGTMLITQNKLRCHPGLNVGFGRNGTLFAMETGKVMVTCEKIDPNLNHTWISRTYSGRNLENVYKKYFHVIPEPQHCRFKLEE
;
A
#
# COMPACT_ATOMS: atom_id res chain seq x y z
N MET A 1 -23.22 91.00 -12.13
CA MET A 1 -24.51 91.03 -12.85
C MET A 1 -24.60 89.75 -13.68
N PHE A 2 -25.67 88.99 -13.44
CA PHE A 2 -26.38 88.02 -14.30
C PHE A 2 -25.61 87.47 -15.52
N GLY A 3 -25.37 86.17 -15.68
CA GLY A 3 -26.27 85.03 -15.46
C GLY A 3 -26.50 84.36 -16.82
N GLY A 4 -26.07 83.10 -16.97
CA GLY A 4 -26.23 82.34 -18.22
C GLY A 4 -25.31 81.14 -18.31
N ILE A 5 -25.51 80.14 -17.45
CA ILE A 5 -24.84 78.84 -17.51
C ILE A 5 -25.33 78.04 -18.71
N ASN A 6 -24.47 77.91 -19.72
CA ASN A 6 -24.45 76.77 -20.63
C ASN A 6 -24.16 75.51 -19.82
N THR A 7 -24.87 74.39 -20.03
CA THR A 7 -24.23 73.07 -20.16
C THR A 7 -25.18 72.04 -20.80
N ILE A 8 -24.80 71.47 -21.96
CA ILE A 8 -24.28 70.08 -22.16
C ILE A 8 -25.41 69.03 -21.97
N PHE A 9 -25.91 68.34 -23.00
CA PHE A 9 -25.18 67.37 -23.80
C PHE A 9 -25.68 67.29 -25.26
N GLN A 10 -24.73 67.50 -26.16
CA GLN A 10 -24.70 66.89 -27.47
C GLN A 10 -24.63 65.35 -27.34
N ASN A 11 -25.25 64.63 -28.28
CA ASN A 11 -24.54 63.76 -29.24
C ASN A 11 -25.33 62.49 -29.62
N HIS A 12 -25.76 62.53 -30.88
CA HIS A 12 -25.80 61.42 -31.84
C HIS A 12 -26.82 60.29 -31.67
N GLN A 13 -27.89 60.44 -32.47
CA GLN A 13 -28.32 59.38 -33.40
C GLN A 13 -27.10 58.72 -34.05
N ILE A 14 -27.05 57.39 -34.04
CA ILE A 14 -26.67 56.41 -35.10
C ILE A 14 -26.61 55.07 -34.31
N PHE A 15 -27.53 54.11 -34.42
CA PHE A 15 -27.81 53.25 -35.56
C PHE A 15 -29.26 52.73 -35.47
N LYS A 16 -30.05 53.00 -36.52
CA LYS A 16 -31.06 52.07 -36.98
C LYS A 16 -30.30 50.95 -37.69
N ASN A 17 -30.49 49.69 -37.28
CA ASN A 17 -30.65 48.55 -38.20
C ASN A 17 -30.74 47.22 -37.42
N ALA A 18 -31.79 46.47 -37.79
CA ALA A 18 -31.90 45.02 -37.83
C ALA A 18 -31.01 44.21 -36.87
N VAL A 19 -31.62 43.50 -35.92
CA VAL A 19 -31.95 42.08 -36.06
C VAL A 19 -33.12 41.79 -35.11
N ASN A 20 -34.12 41.02 -35.55
CA ASN A 20 -35.08 40.41 -34.65
C ASN A 20 -34.32 39.44 -33.75
N PHE A 21 -33.84 39.90 -32.60
CA PHE A 21 -33.46 39.00 -31.52
C PHE A 21 -34.76 38.58 -30.85
N THR A 22 -35.46 37.64 -31.47
CA THR A 22 -36.30 36.74 -30.70
C THR A 22 -35.35 36.08 -29.72
N GLU A 23 -35.23 36.66 -28.52
CA GLU A 23 -34.55 36.05 -27.38
C GLU A 23 -35.07 34.62 -27.31
N ASN A 24 -34.21 33.73 -27.78
CA ASN A 24 -34.52 32.34 -28.01
C ASN A 24 -35.15 31.80 -26.74
N PHE A 25 -36.28 31.11 -26.90
CA PHE A 25 -36.86 30.23 -25.90
C PHE A 25 -35.73 29.67 -25.04
N LEU A 26 -35.70 30.03 -23.77
CA LEU A 26 -34.90 29.33 -22.77
C LEU A 26 -35.34 27.87 -22.87
N SER A 27 -34.63 27.09 -23.67
CA SER A 27 -34.86 25.67 -23.78
C SER A 27 -34.42 25.10 -22.45
N ILE A 28 -35.34 25.08 -21.49
CA ILE A 28 -35.24 24.29 -20.27
C ILE A 28 -35.26 22.84 -20.75
N ARG A 29 -34.09 22.34 -21.15
CA ARG A 29 -33.90 20.91 -21.39
C ARG A 29 -33.81 20.26 -20.02
N PHE A 30 -34.95 19.82 -19.51
CA PHE A 30 -34.94 18.79 -18.47
C PHE A 30 -34.11 17.60 -19.00
N ALA A 31 -33.23 17.07 -18.15
CA ALA A 31 -32.33 15.99 -18.54
C ALA A 31 -33.11 14.82 -19.17
N SER A 32 -33.01 14.69 -20.49
CA SER A 32 -33.61 13.60 -21.25
C SER A 32 -32.61 12.45 -21.30
N LYS A 33 -32.78 11.53 -20.34
CA LYS A 33 -32.48 10.08 -20.34
C LYS A 33 -32.21 9.65 -18.88
N LYS A 34 -33.08 8.79 -18.34
CA LYS A 34 -32.80 8.07 -17.08
C LYS A 34 -31.85 6.91 -17.34
N ALA A 35 -30.68 7.16 -17.93
CA ALA A 35 -29.73 6.08 -18.23
C ALA A 35 -28.31 6.61 -18.39
N GLY A 36 -27.35 6.00 -17.68
CA GLY A 36 -25.94 6.05 -18.12
C GLY A 36 -24.84 6.09 -17.08
N GLY A 37 -25.00 5.51 -15.89
CA GLY A 37 -23.89 5.34 -14.96
C GLY A 37 -23.88 3.98 -14.27
N SER A 38 -23.36 2.94 -14.93
CA SER A 38 -22.89 1.75 -14.20
C SER A 38 -21.67 2.14 -13.36
N THR A 39 -21.41 1.45 -12.26
CA THR A 39 -20.26 1.73 -11.39
C THR A 39 -18.96 1.75 -12.21
N ARG A 40 -18.38 2.95 -12.37
CA ARG A 40 -17.12 3.16 -13.12
C ARG A 40 -15.93 2.46 -12.45
N ASN A 41 -16.03 2.26 -11.14
CA ASN A 41 -15.05 1.55 -10.32
C ASN A 41 -15.61 0.17 -9.91
N LYS A 42 -15.57 -0.81 -10.82
CA LYS A 42 -15.97 -2.21 -10.52
C LYS A 42 -14.99 -2.94 -9.57
N GLY A 43 -13.90 -2.30 -9.16
CA GLY A 43 -12.86 -2.85 -8.29
C GLY A 43 -13.21 -2.79 -6.79
N GLY A 44 -12.34 -3.36 -5.96
CA GLY A 44 -12.42 -3.26 -4.49
C GLY A 44 -12.87 -4.53 -3.77
N ARG A 45 -13.39 -5.54 -4.47
CA ARG A 45 -13.82 -6.83 -3.87
C ARG A 45 -12.73 -7.91 -3.98
N ARG A 46 -11.50 -7.62 -3.56
CA ARG A 46 -10.43 -8.64 -3.52
C ARG A 46 -10.57 -9.45 -2.24
N ARG A 47 -10.54 -10.78 -2.36
CA ARG A 47 -10.48 -11.68 -1.20
C ARG A 47 -9.21 -11.40 -0.38
N PRO A 48 -9.28 -11.47 0.96
CA PRO A 48 -8.10 -11.39 1.81
C PRO A 48 -7.14 -12.54 1.48
N LYS A 49 -5.84 -12.31 1.67
CA LYS A 49 -4.78 -13.28 1.36
C LYS A 49 -4.33 -14.10 2.59
N HIS A 50 -5.02 -13.96 3.73
CA HIS A 50 -4.75 -14.67 4.99
C HIS A 50 -3.26 -14.70 5.39
N ARG A 51 -2.58 -13.56 5.23
CA ARG A 51 -1.16 -13.41 5.60
C ARG A 51 -1.04 -13.15 7.10
N ALA A 52 -0.40 -14.06 7.81
CA ALA A 52 -0.31 -14.04 9.26
C ALA A 52 0.97 -14.71 9.77
N ILE A 53 1.21 -14.55 11.07
CA ILE A 53 2.12 -15.38 11.85
C ILE A 53 1.36 -16.66 12.18
N HIS A 54 1.90 -17.80 11.76
CA HIS A 54 1.30 -19.12 12.00
C HIS A 54 1.78 -19.74 13.29
N TYR A 55 3.04 -19.47 13.66
CA TYR A 55 3.65 -19.97 14.89
C TYR A 55 4.25 -18.84 15.74
N GLN A 56 3.92 -18.83 17.02
CA GLN A 56 4.38 -17.86 18.01
C GLN A 56 5.65 -18.32 18.72
N ASP A 57 6.21 -17.44 19.55
CA ASP A 57 7.36 -17.74 20.41
C ASP A 57 7.06 -18.93 21.34
N GLY A 58 8.03 -19.85 21.48
CA GLY A 58 7.93 -21.05 22.31
C GLY A 58 7.24 -22.26 21.67
N GLU A 59 6.58 -22.10 20.53
CA GLU A 59 5.87 -23.19 19.86
C GLU A 59 6.83 -24.16 19.16
N PHE A 60 6.46 -25.44 19.17
CA PHE A 60 7.22 -26.49 18.50
C PHE A 60 6.84 -26.58 17.02
N VAL A 61 7.84 -26.64 16.14
CA VAL A 61 7.68 -26.71 14.69
C VAL A 61 8.53 -27.82 14.11
N GLN A 62 7.98 -28.51 13.11
CA GLN A 62 8.75 -29.44 12.28
C GLN A 62 9.46 -28.70 11.13
N LYS A 63 10.57 -29.27 10.66
CA LYS A 63 11.27 -28.81 9.46
C LYS A 63 10.30 -28.63 8.27
N GLY A 64 10.44 -27.51 7.55
CA GLY A 64 9.64 -27.16 6.38
C GLY A 64 8.34 -26.40 6.69
N THR A 65 7.95 -26.31 7.96
CA THR A 65 6.74 -25.60 8.38
C THR A 65 6.84 -24.10 8.09
N MET A 66 5.77 -23.50 7.55
CA MET A 66 5.70 -22.04 7.36
C MET A 66 5.46 -21.33 8.68
N LEU A 67 6.40 -20.48 9.10
CA LEU A 67 6.30 -19.70 10.33
C LEU A 67 5.47 -18.43 10.12
N ILE A 68 5.76 -17.68 9.05
CA ILE A 68 5.09 -16.40 8.76
C ILE A 68 4.87 -16.25 7.27
N THR A 69 3.66 -15.83 6.90
CA THR A 69 3.34 -15.38 5.54
C THR A 69 3.16 -13.86 5.54
N GLN A 70 4.05 -13.13 4.85
CA GLN A 70 4.05 -11.66 4.84
C GLN A 70 4.22 -11.10 3.43
N ASN A 71 3.82 -9.84 3.21
CA ASN A 71 3.95 -9.17 1.90
C ASN A 71 5.10 -8.15 1.85
N LYS A 72 5.48 -7.60 3.00
CA LYS A 72 6.65 -6.75 3.21
C LYS A 72 7.48 -7.40 4.31
N LEU A 73 8.78 -7.12 4.37
CA LEU A 73 9.66 -7.59 5.44
C LEU A 73 9.29 -6.92 6.78
N ARG A 74 8.30 -7.49 7.49
CA ARG A 74 7.95 -7.09 8.86
C ARG A 74 8.86 -7.81 9.86
N CYS A 75 9.09 -9.10 9.62
CA CYS A 75 9.99 -9.95 10.38
C CYS A 75 11.10 -10.48 9.46
N HIS A 76 12.27 -10.76 10.03
CA HIS A 76 13.44 -11.27 9.34
C HIS A 76 13.73 -12.73 9.73
N PRO A 77 14.37 -13.48 8.81
CA PRO A 77 14.90 -14.80 9.13
C PRO A 77 16.09 -14.66 10.09
N GLY A 78 16.07 -15.43 11.17
CA GLY A 78 17.19 -15.64 12.08
C GLY A 78 17.79 -17.04 11.90
N LEU A 79 18.23 -17.63 13.01
CA LEU A 79 18.87 -18.95 13.04
C LEU A 79 17.89 -20.05 12.59
N ASN A 80 18.32 -20.93 11.69
CA ASN A 80 17.54 -22.08 11.19
C ASN A 80 16.18 -21.71 10.58
N VAL A 81 16.06 -20.48 10.04
CA VAL A 81 14.87 -20.02 9.35
C VAL A 81 15.21 -19.61 7.92
N GLY A 82 14.50 -20.21 6.98
CA GLY A 82 14.62 -19.92 5.56
C GLY A 82 13.71 -18.77 5.12
N PHE A 83 14.09 -18.11 4.02
CA PHE A 83 13.32 -17.03 3.40
C PHE A 83 12.86 -17.42 1.99
N GLY A 84 11.55 -17.51 1.79
CA GLY A 84 10.96 -17.84 0.50
C GLY A 84 10.93 -16.66 -0.48
N ARG A 85 10.86 -16.94 -1.79
CA ARG A 85 10.77 -15.93 -2.86
C ARG A 85 9.63 -14.92 -2.66
N ASN A 86 8.53 -15.36 -2.04
CA ASN A 86 7.32 -14.58 -1.77
C ASN A 86 7.32 -13.88 -0.39
N GLY A 87 8.44 -13.92 0.34
CA GLY A 87 8.62 -13.28 1.63
C GLY A 87 8.24 -14.13 2.85
N THR A 88 7.81 -15.38 2.62
CA THR A 88 7.44 -16.32 3.68
C THR A 88 8.66 -16.80 4.45
N LEU A 89 8.55 -16.88 5.78
CA LEU A 89 9.56 -17.50 6.64
C LEU A 89 9.16 -18.96 6.90
N PHE A 90 10.11 -19.88 6.84
CA PHE A 90 9.87 -21.30 7.10
C PHE A 90 10.99 -21.91 7.95
N ALA A 91 10.66 -22.92 8.75
CA ALA A 91 11.62 -23.62 9.61
C ALA A 91 12.54 -24.51 8.76
N MET A 92 13.86 -24.39 8.93
CA MET A 92 14.84 -25.27 8.27
C MET A 92 15.16 -26.52 9.08
N GLU A 93 14.91 -26.47 10.39
CA GLU A 93 15.11 -27.57 11.33
C GLU A 93 13.85 -27.75 12.20
N THR A 94 13.76 -28.90 12.86
CA THR A 94 12.69 -29.17 13.83
C THR A 94 13.12 -28.66 15.20
N GLY A 95 12.26 -27.92 15.89
CA GLY A 95 12.62 -27.30 17.15
C GLY A 95 11.58 -26.32 17.69
N LYS A 96 11.98 -25.50 18.65
CA LYS A 96 11.14 -24.43 19.21
C LYS A 96 11.39 -23.10 18.52
N VAL A 97 10.32 -22.38 18.22
CA VAL A 97 10.38 -21.02 17.68
C VAL A 97 10.83 -20.07 18.79
N MET A 98 11.77 -19.19 18.48
CA MET A 98 12.21 -18.10 19.35
C MET A 98 12.17 -16.78 18.58
N VAL A 99 11.57 -15.74 19.16
CA VAL A 99 11.44 -14.42 18.55
C VAL A 99 12.25 -13.39 19.33
N THR A 100 13.24 -12.79 18.67
CA THR A 100 14.09 -11.75 19.25
C THR A 100 13.87 -10.41 18.55
N CYS A 101 14.30 -9.33 19.19
CA CYS A 101 14.33 -8.00 18.59
C CYS A 101 15.80 -7.56 18.47
N GLU A 102 16.34 -7.63 17.26
CA GLU A 102 17.76 -7.42 16.99
C GLU A 102 17.97 -6.23 16.06
N LYS A 103 19.17 -5.64 16.12
CA LYS A 103 19.60 -4.60 15.20
C LYS A 103 19.81 -5.22 13.82
N ILE A 104 19.29 -4.58 12.78
CA ILE A 104 19.44 -5.06 11.40
C ILE A 104 20.70 -4.48 10.75
N ASP A 105 21.46 -5.33 10.06
CA ASP A 105 22.45 -4.94 9.06
C ASP A 105 22.00 -5.42 7.67
N PRO A 106 21.20 -4.63 6.93
CA PRO A 106 20.58 -5.07 5.70
C PRO A 106 21.54 -5.00 4.50
N ASN A 107 21.65 -6.09 3.75
CA ASN A 107 22.27 -6.06 2.42
C ASN A 107 21.35 -5.35 1.42
N LEU A 108 21.67 -4.10 1.07
CA LEU A 108 20.87 -3.26 0.16
C LEU A 108 20.80 -3.81 -1.27
N ASN A 109 21.72 -4.67 -1.69
CA ASN A 109 21.69 -5.30 -3.02
C ASN A 109 20.56 -6.34 -3.13
N HIS A 110 20.02 -6.81 -2.01
CA HIS A 110 18.93 -7.75 -2.01
C HIS A 110 17.59 -7.07 -2.31
N THR A 111 16.88 -7.55 -3.35
CA THR A 111 15.64 -6.93 -3.86
C THR A 111 14.58 -6.67 -2.80
N TRP A 112 14.36 -7.61 -1.88
CA TRP A 112 13.37 -7.46 -0.80
C TRP A 112 13.75 -6.37 0.19
N ILE A 113 15.04 -6.30 0.51
CA ILE A 113 15.61 -5.33 1.45
C ILE A 113 15.54 -3.94 0.82
N SER A 114 16.05 -3.78 -0.39
CA SER A 114 16.00 -2.51 -1.14
C SER A 114 14.57 -1.95 -1.19
N ARG A 115 13.58 -2.77 -1.61
CA ARG A 115 12.17 -2.35 -1.66
C ARG A 115 11.58 -1.93 -0.32
N THR A 116 12.10 -2.47 0.78
CA THR A 116 11.57 -2.20 2.12
C THR A 116 12.26 -1.00 2.77
N TYR A 117 13.56 -0.80 2.53
CA TYR A 117 14.40 0.14 3.27
C TYR A 117 15.01 1.26 2.41
N SER A 118 14.85 1.24 1.09
CA SER A 118 15.34 2.30 0.20
C SER A 118 14.88 3.68 0.69
N GLY A 119 15.82 4.60 0.87
CA GLY A 119 15.53 5.97 1.30
C GLY A 119 15.26 6.16 2.80
N ARG A 120 15.60 5.18 3.65
CA ARG A 120 15.54 5.31 5.11
C ARG A 120 16.93 5.45 5.73
N ASN A 121 17.03 6.16 6.86
CA ASN A 121 18.20 6.06 7.73
C ASN A 121 18.18 4.68 8.44
N LEU A 122 19.29 3.94 8.33
CA LEU A 122 19.43 2.55 8.75
C LEU A 122 20.27 2.37 10.02
N GLU A 123 20.85 3.44 10.58
CA GLU A 123 21.85 3.35 11.66
C GLU A 123 21.35 2.62 12.91
N ASN A 124 20.09 2.78 13.30
CA ASN A 124 19.51 2.20 14.52
C ASN A 124 18.13 1.57 14.27
N VAL A 125 18.04 0.73 13.24
CA VAL A 125 16.81 0.00 12.94
C VAL A 125 16.82 -1.34 13.65
N TYR A 126 15.77 -1.62 14.45
CA TYR A 126 15.56 -2.90 15.09
C TYR A 126 14.38 -3.63 14.45
N LYS A 127 14.50 -4.95 14.33
CA LYS A 127 13.45 -5.80 13.76
C LYS A 127 13.28 -7.09 14.54
N LYS A 128 12.11 -7.70 14.35
CA LYS A 128 11.84 -9.03 14.87
C LYS A 128 12.54 -10.07 14.01
N TYR A 129 13.34 -10.90 14.63
CA TYR A 129 13.95 -12.08 14.03
C TYR A 129 13.27 -13.33 14.55
N PHE A 130 13.04 -14.27 13.65
CA PHE A 130 12.50 -15.59 13.99
C PHE A 130 13.63 -16.59 13.90
N HIS A 131 13.82 -17.33 14.98
CA HIS A 131 14.81 -18.38 15.12
C HIS A 131 14.08 -19.71 15.38
N VAL A 132 14.69 -20.82 14.98
CA VAL A 132 14.26 -22.15 15.39
C VAL A 132 15.42 -22.79 16.14
N ILE A 133 15.22 -23.00 17.44
CA ILE A 133 16.20 -23.67 18.30
C ILE A 133 15.94 -25.18 18.18
N PRO A 134 16.87 -25.93 17.57
CA PRO A 134 16.66 -27.34 17.31
C PRO A 134 16.63 -28.13 18.60
N GLU A 135 15.87 -29.23 18.61
CA GLU A 135 15.99 -30.19 19.70
C GLU A 135 17.37 -30.85 19.68
N PRO A 136 18.00 -31.05 20.85
CA PRO A 136 19.30 -31.70 20.92
C PRO A 136 19.21 -33.11 20.33
N GLN A 137 20.09 -33.41 19.37
CA GLN A 137 20.18 -34.74 18.79
C GLN A 137 20.42 -35.77 19.90
N HIS A 138 19.67 -36.86 19.90
CA HIS A 138 19.88 -37.93 20.87
C HIS A 138 21.29 -38.52 20.70
N CYS A 139 22.13 -38.40 21.73
CA CYS A 139 23.47 -39.01 21.77
C CYS A 139 23.39 -40.51 22.10
N ARG A 140 22.58 -41.27 21.36
CA ARG A 140 22.50 -42.73 21.48
C ARG A 140 22.96 -43.35 20.18
N PHE A 141 24.14 -43.96 20.22
CA PHE A 141 24.64 -44.79 19.13
C PHE A 141 24.16 -46.23 19.36
N LYS A 142 23.69 -46.89 18.30
CA LYS A 142 23.41 -48.33 18.29
C LYS A 142 24.47 -48.97 17.39
N LEU A 143 25.12 -50.01 17.90
CA LEU A 143 25.95 -50.88 17.07
C LEU A 143 25.01 -51.78 16.26
N GLU A 144 25.19 -51.84 14.95
CA GLU A 144 24.53 -52.83 14.10
C GLU A 144 25.46 -54.04 13.98
N GLU A 145 24.89 -55.24 14.18
CA GLU A 145 25.59 -56.53 14.11
C GLU A 145 25.86 -56.98 12.67
#